data_AF-A0A2A2TDJ7-F1
#
_entry.id   AF-A0A2A2TDJ7-F1
#
_cell.length_a   1.000
_cell.length_b   1.000
_cell.length_c   1.000
_cell.angle_alpha   90.00
_cell.angle_beta   90.00
_cell.angle_gamma   90.00
#
_symmetry.space_group_name_H-M   'P 1'
#
loop_
_entity.id
_entity.type
_entity.pdbx_description
1 polymer ?
#
loop_
_entity_poly.entity_id
_entity_poly.type
_entity_poly.pdbx_seq_one_letter_code
_entity_poly.pdbx_strand_id
1 'polypeptide(L)'
;ELNRAKNYAREAAEEINGGLSNYRAENLIYGHAAEAPYKDNGNGTLTFTFTGHKPGSSIPTAKSIVTVSKDSSRIAVEDNSLI
;
A
#
# COMPACT_ATOMS: atom_id res chain seq x y z
N GLU A 1 5.21 -7.61 -12.78
CA GLU A 1 5.73 -6.35 -12.19
C GLU A 1 4.71 -5.69 -11.26
N LEU A 2 3.48 -5.41 -11.72
CA LEU A 2 2.42 -4.82 -10.90
C LEU A 2 2.15 -5.56 -9.58
N ASN A 3 2.04 -6.90 -9.59
CA ASN A 3 1.82 -7.67 -8.36
C ASN A 3 2.97 -7.55 -7.35
N ARG A 4 4.21 -7.46 -7.84
CA ARG A 4 5.39 -7.27 -7.01
C ARG A 4 5.40 -5.87 -6.40
N ALA A 5 5.14 -4.84 -7.20
CA ALA A 5 5.04 -3.46 -6.73
C ALA A 5 3.93 -3.27 -5.68
N LYS A 6 2.78 -3.92 -5.88
CA LYS A 6 1.67 -3.93 -4.91
C LYS A 6 2.08 -4.55 -3.57
N ASN A 7 2.80 -5.68 -3.60
CA ASN A 7 3.27 -6.33 -2.37
C ASN A 7 4.27 -5.46 -1.62
N TYR A 8 5.18 -4.78 -2.32
CA TYR A 8 6.10 -3.82 -1.70
C TYR A 8 5.37 -2.61 -1.11
N ALA A 9 4.37 -2.07 -1.82
CA ALA A 9 3.57 -0.98 -1.29
C ALA A 9 2.84 -1.37 0.00
N ARG A 10 2.26 -2.59 0.02
CA ARG A 10 1.63 -3.18 1.20
C ARG A 10 2.60 -3.32 2.36
N GLU A 11 3.77 -3.91 2.12
CA GLU A 11 4.79 -4.13 3.15
C GLU A 11 5.27 -2.82 3.75
N ALA A 12 5.54 -1.80 2.93
CA ALA A 12 5.91 -0.48 3.39
C ALA A 12 4.82 0.15 4.27
N ALA A 13 3.56 0.07 3.88
CA ALA A 13 2.45 0.58 4.68
C ALA A 13 2.25 -0.19 5.99
N GLU A 14 2.42 -1.52 5.98
CA GLU A 14 2.36 -2.34 7.19
C GLU A 14 3.50 -2.00 8.15
N GLU A 15 4.72 -1.79 7.64
CA GLU A 15 5.89 -1.43 8.44
C GLU A 15 5.72 -0.07 9.13
N ILE A 16 5.39 0.98 8.39
CA ILE A 16 5.27 2.34 8.96
C ILE A 16 4.11 2.50 9.94
N ASN A 17 3.06 1.67 9.81
CA ASN A 17 1.92 1.66 10.73
C ASN A 17 2.11 0.72 11.92
N GLY A 18 3.35 0.33 12.23
CA GLY A 18 3.69 -0.43 13.43
C GLY A 18 3.56 -1.94 13.28
N GLY A 19 3.60 -2.45 12.04
CA GLY A 19 3.59 -3.87 11.72
C GLY A 19 2.20 -4.52 11.78
N LEU A 20 2.16 -5.81 11.41
CA LEU A 20 0.94 -6.61 11.26
C LEU A 20 0.10 -6.79 12.53
N SER A 21 0.68 -6.52 13.71
CA SER A 21 -0.03 -6.52 15.00
C SER A 21 -0.84 -5.24 15.24
N ASN A 22 -0.53 -4.16 14.52
CA ASN A 22 -1.15 -2.85 14.68
C ASN A 22 -1.94 -2.42 13.43
N TYR A 23 -1.58 -2.93 12.25
CA TYR A 23 -2.17 -2.52 10.99
C TYR A 23 -2.36 -3.69 10.01
N ARG A 24 -3.48 -3.68 9.30
CA ARG A 24 -3.78 -4.50 8.13
C ARG A 24 -4.26 -3.58 7.02
N ALA A 25 -3.62 -3.67 5.85
CA ALA A 25 -4.09 -2.98 4.66
C ALA A 25 -5.48 -3.49 4.26
N GLU A 26 -6.23 -2.71 3.50
CA GLU A 26 -7.54 -3.14 3.00
C GLU A 26 -7.44 -4.36 2.08
N ASN A 27 -8.54 -5.14 2.00
CA ASN A 27 -8.57 -6.41 1.28
C ASN A 27 -8.21 -6.31 -0.21
N LEU A 28 -8.50 -5.18 -0.87
CA LEU A 28 -8.17 -4.97 -2.30
C LEU A 28 -6.66 -5.03 -2.57
N ILE A 29 -5.84 -4.72 -1.56
CA ILE A 29 -4.37 -4.81 -1.66
C ILE A 29 -3.88 -6.26 -1.60
N TYR A 30 -4.65 -7.17 -1.00
CA TYR A 30 -4.34 -8.60 -1.00
C TYR A 30 -4.85 -9.33 -2.26
N GLY A 31 -5.85 -8.77 -2.96
CA GLY A 31 -6.51 -9.35 -4.14
C GLY A 31 -5.70 -9.31 -5.44
N HIS A 32 -6.34 -9.47 -6.61
CA HIS A 32 -5.62 -9.39 -7.89
C HIS A 32 -5.01 -8.01 -8.08
N ALA A 33 -3.76 -7.95 -8.57
CA ALA A 33 -3.05 -6.67 -8.63
C ALA A 33 -3.68 -5.65 -9.59
N ALA A 34 -4.47 -6.11 -10.56
CA ALA A 34 -5.23 -5.24 -11.47
C ALA A 34 -6.46 -4.60 -10.79
N GLU A 35 -6.93 -5.15 -9.66
CA GLU A 35 -8.07 -4.66 -8.89
C GLU A 35 -7.63 -3.75 -7.74
N ALA A 36 -6.34 -3.71 -7.42
CA ALA A 36 -5.78 -2.82 -6.41
C ALA A 36 -5.92 -1.35 -6.85
N PRO A 37 -6.13 -0.42 -5.93
CA PRO A 37 -6.12 1.01 -6.24
C PRO A 37 -4.69 1.47 -6.52
N TYR A 38 -4.34 1.63 -7.80
CA TYR A 38 -3.06 2.17 -8.23
C TYR A 38 -3.19 3.16 -9.40
N LYS A 39 -2.19 4.02 -9.53
CA LYS A 39 -1.97 4.89 -10.67
C LYS A 39 -0.61 4.58 -11.29
N ASP A 40 -0.58 4.37 -12.61
CA ASP A 40 0.67 4.39 -13.37
C ASP A 40 1.06 5.84 -13.66
N ASN A 41 2.25 6.24 -13.21
CA ASN A 41 2.72 7.61 -13.35
C ASN A 41 3.37 7.89 -14.71
N GLY A 42 3.48 6.90 -15.60
CA GLY A 42 4.08 7.05 -16.93
C GLY A 42 5.60 7.22 -16.96
N ASN A 43 6.23 7.32 -15.79
CA ASN A 43 7.69 7.49 -15.61
C ASN A 43 8.37 6.23 -15.06
N GLY A 44 7.72 5.07 -15.15
CA GLY A 44 8.23 3.81 -14.62
C GLY A 44 7.93 3.59 -13.13
N THR A 45 7.04 4.38 -12.52
CA THR A 45 6.57 4.20 -11.14
C THR A 45 5.05 3.97 -11.08
N LEU A 46 4.63 3.29 -10.01
CA LEU A 46 3.25 2.98 -9.68
C LEU A 46 2.95 3.53 -8.29
N THR A 47 1.89 4.33 -8.15
CA THR A 47 1.44 4.86 -6.85
C THR A 47 0.21 4.10 -6.40
N PHE A 48 0.28 3.49 -5.22
CA PHE A 48 -0.83 2.79 -4.57
C PHE A 48 -1.43 3.70 -3.50
N THR A 49 -2.75 3.77 -3.44
CA THR A 49 -3.46 4.53 -2.40
C THR A 49 -4.50 3.64 -1.77
N PHE A 50 -4.33 3.33 -0.49
CA PHE A 50 -5.22 2.42 0.21
C PHE A 50 -5.34 2.81 1.67
N THR A 51 -6.39 2.28 2.30
CA THR A 51 -6.58 2.41 3.74
C THR A 51 -6.18 1.14 4.47
N GLY A 52 -6.11 1.22 5.79
CA GLY A 52 -6.03 0.04 6.63
C GLY A 52 -6.48 0.31 8.04
N HIS A 53 -6.56 -0.76 8.81
CA HIS A 53 -7.18 -0.79 10.13
C HIS A 53 -6.42 -1.70 11.09
N LYS A 54 -6.70 -1.58 12.38
CA LYS A 54 -6.18 -2.52 13.38
C LYS A 54 -6.67 -3.95 13.11
N PRO A 55 -5.86 -5.00 13.37
CA PRO A 55 -6.34 -6.37 13.33
C PRO A 55 -7.60 -6.56 14.19
N GLY A 56 -8.62 -7.22 13.63
CA GLY A 56 -9.91 -7.44 14.29
C GLY A 56 -10.89 -6.25 14.21
N SER A 57 -10.46 -5.10 13.69
CA SER A 57 -11.35 -3.99 13.31
C SER A 57 -11.76 -4.11 11.84
N SER A 58 -12.84 -3.42 11.46
CA SER A 58 -13.19 -3.11 10.08
C SER A 58 -13.23 -1.60 9.80
N ILE A 59 -12.93 -0.78 10.81
CA ILE A 59 -12.92 0.68 10.72
C ILE A 59 -11.53 1.12 10.29
N PRO A 60 -11.38 1.76 9.12
CA PRO A 60 -10.11 2.34 8.67
C PRO A 60 -9.60 3.40 9.65
N THR A 61 -8.30 3.36 9.94
CA THR A 61 -7.65 4.30 10.86
C THR A 61 -6.48 5.06 10.24
N ALA A 62 -5.97 4.59 9.10
CA ALA A 62 -4.91 5.26 8.36
C ALA A 62 -5.11 5.12 6.85
N LYS A 63 -4.66 6.13 6.13
CA LYS A 63 -4.52 6.14 4.67
C LYS A 63 -3.03 6.14 4.35
N SER A 64 -2.62 5.27 3.44
CA SER A 64 -1.25 5.17 2.94
C SER A 64 -1.19 5.45 1.44
N ILE A 65 -0.24 6.29 1.03
CA ILE A 65 0.10 6.57 -0.35
C ILE A 65 1.55 6.15 -0.56
N VAL A 66 1.77 5.12 -1.39
CA VAL A 66 3.09 4.52 -1.60
C VAL A 66 3.41 4.42 -3.08
N THR A 67 4.53 5.02 -3.49
CA THR A 67 5.06 4.97 -4.84
C THR A 67 6.18 3.95 -4.95
N VAL A 68 6.08 3.04 -5.91
CA VAL A 68 7.03 1.95 -6.14
C VAL A 68 7.48 1.98 -7.59
N SER A 69 8.77 1.81 -7.85
CA SER A 69 9.28 1.66 -9.21
C SER A 69 8.87 0.31 -9.81
N LYS A 70 8.64 0.22 -11.13
CA LYS A 70 8.20 -1.02 -11.81
C LYS A 70 9.24 -2.15 -11.69
N ASP A 71 10.51 -1.78 -11.70
CA ASP A 71 11.65 -2.67 -11.41
C ASP A 71 11.78 -3.01 -9.91
N SER A 72 11.02 -2.33 -9.06
CA SER A 72 11.01 -2.44 -7.60
C SER A 72 12.34 -2.07 -6.91
N SER A 73 13.21 -1.32 -7.60
CA SER A 73 14.45 -0.79 -7.03
C SER A 73 14.25 0.36 -6.04
N ARG A 74 13.06 0.99 -6.03
CA ARG A 74 12.73 2.14 -5.17
C ARG A 74 11.31 2.03 -4.63
N ILE A 75 11.17 2.29 -3.34
CA ILE A 75 9.89 2.39 -2.61
C ILE A 75 9.91 3.71 -1.86
N ALA A 76 8.88 4.53 -2.05
CA ALA A 76 8.71 5.82 -1.38
C ALA A 76 7.31 5.90 -0.78
N VAL A 77 7.22 6.13 0.53
CA VAL A 77 5.96 6.46 1.20
C VAL A 77 5.75 7.96 1.04
N GLU A 78 4.73 8.36 0.29
CA GLU A 78 4.43 9.78 0.02
C GLU A 78 3.57 10.39 1.13
N ASP A 79 2.63 9.63 1.67
CA ASP A 79 1.76 10.06 2.76
C ASP A 79 1.34 8.85 3.61
N ASN A 80 1.30 9.06 4.92
CA ASN A 80 0.69 8.12 5.87
C ASN A 80 0.01 8.91 6.98
N SER A 81 -1.30 9.07 6.85
CA SER A 81 -2.10 9.95 7.70
C SER A 81 -3.18 9.17 8.43
N LEU A 82 -3.39 9.50 9.71
CA LEU A 82 -4.53 8.98 10.47
C LEU A 82 -5.83 9.60 9.93
N ILE A 83 -6.91 8.81 9.94
CA ILE A 83 -8.24 9.21 9.45
C ILE A 83 -9.16 9.47 10.65
#